data_AF-A0A2A2K5M0-F1
#
_entry.id   AF-A0A2A2K5M0-F1
#
_cell.length_a   1.000
_cell.length_b   1.000
_cell.length_c   1.000
_cell.angle_alpha   90.00
_cell.angle_beta   90.00
_cell.angle_gamma   90.00
#
_symmetry.space_group_name_H-M   'P 1'
#
loop_
_entity.id
_entity.type
_entity.pdbx_description
1 polymer ?
#
loop_
_entity_poly.entity_id
_entity_poly.type
_entity_poly.pdbx_seq_one_letter_code
_entity_poly.pdbx_strand_id
1 'polypeptide(L)'
;MDVCKAVKVLHEKGFAHRDLKPANFLICDGRKGVVLCDFGSVDRIPFEVSSAREHQRMLDAAAEFCSMPYRAPELFTCDIGSTITAAIDLWSLGCCLYALCYFQSPFDAVYEKGNSIALAAQSPNKIDYPKDVP
;
A
#
# COMPACT_ATOMS: atom_id res chain seq x y z
N MET A 1 -3.64 -16.00 -6.41
CA MET A 1 -3.18 -15.55 -7.74
C MET A 1 -4.05 -14.43 -8.31
N ASP A 2 -5.37 -14.40 -8.07
CA ASP A 2 -6.26 -13.43 -8.73
C ASP A 2 -6.02 -11.97 -8.30
N VAL A 3 -5.68 -11.74 -7.02
CA VAL A 3 -5.25 -10.43 -6.50
C VAL A 3 -4.09 -9.85 -7.34
N CYS A 4 -3.00 -10.60 -7.48
CA CYS A 4 -1.83 -10.15 -8.25
C CYS A 4 -2.15 -9.91 -9.73
N LYS A 5 -3.05 -10.71 -10.33
CA LYS A 5 -3.48 -10.51 -11.71
C LYS A 5 -4.24 -9.19 -11.88
N ALA A 6 -5.15 -8.87 -10.97
CA ALA A 6 -5.91 -7.63 -11.01
C ALA A 6 -4.98 -6.40 -10.91
N VAL A 7 -4.06 -6.41 -9.95
CA VAL A 7 -3.07 -5.33 -9.78
C VAL A 7 -2.13 -5.22 -10.97
N LYS A 8 -1.65 -6.36 -11.51
CA LYS A 8 -0.80 -6.37 -12.70
C LYS A 8 -1.45 -5.68 -13.90
N VAL A 9 -2.74 -5.92 -14.16
CA VAL A 9 -3.46 -5.27 -15.28
C VAL A 9 -3.50 -3.75 -15.10
N LEU A 10 -3.63 -3.25 -13.86
CA LEU A 10 -3.60 -1.82 -13.58
C LEU A 10 -2.19 -1.25 -13.83
N HIS A 11 -1.15 -1.94 -13.36
CA HIS A 11 0.25 -1.54 -13.53
C HIS A 11 0.68 -1.53 -14.99
N GLU A 12 0.26 -2.53 -15.79
CA GLU A 12 0.52 -2.59 -17.23
C GLU A 12 -0.12 -1.42 -18.01
N LYS A 13 -1.12 -0.75 -17.42
CA LYS A 13 -1.74 0.47 -17.97
C LYS A 13 -1.05 1.77 -17.51
N GLY A 14 0.00 1.68 -16.68
CA GLY A 14 0.74 2.83 -16.16
C GLY A 14 0.06 3.52 -14.97
N PHE A 15 -0.68 2.77 -14.16
CA PHE A 15 -1.37 3.29 -12.98
C PHE A 15 -1.02 2.48 -11.72
N ALA A 16 -0.99 3.15 -10.57
CA ALA A 16 -0.96 2.52 -9.25
C ALA A 16 -2.31 2.74 -8.56
N HIS A 17 -2.74 1.76 -7.76
CA HIS A 17 -4.00 1.83 -7.02
C HIS A 17 -3.90 2.76 -5.81
N ARG A 18 -2.74 2.79 -5.15
CA ARG A 18 -2.41 3.65 -4.00
C ARG A 18 -3.19 3.39 -2.70
N ASP A 19 -4.27 2.63 -2.75
CA ASP A 19 -5.03 2.21 -1.56
C ASP A 19 -5.34 0.70 -1.53
N LEU A 20 -4.34 -0.14 -1.79
CA LEU A 20 -4.54 -1.59 -1.65
C LEU A 20 -4.59 -1.98 -0.18
N LYS A 21 -5.73 -2.54 0.22
CA LYS A 21 -6.02 -3.09 1.55
C LYS A 21 -7.04 -4.21 1.43
N PRO A 22 -7.16 -5.14 2.39
CA PRO A 22 -8.10 -6.26 2.31
C PRO A 22 -9.53 -5.85 1.97
N ALA A 23 -10.00 -4.71 2.49
CA ALA A 23 -11.35 -4.20 2.23
C ALA A 23 -11.63 -3.86 0.75
N ASN A 24 -10.59 -3.62 -0.07
CA ASN A 24 -10.72 -3.27 -1.48
C ASN A 24 -10.62 -4.50 -2.42
N PHE A 25 -10.59 -5.71 -1.84
CA PHE A 25 -10.64 -6.97 -2.57
C PHE A 25 -11.94 -7.71 -2.25
N LEU A 26 -12.88 -7.67 -3.20
CA LEU A 26 -14.19 -8.29 -3.04
C LEU A 26 -14.14 -9.77 -3.43
N ILE A 27 -14.81 -10.60 -2.64
CA ILE A 27 -15.06 -12.01 -2.96
C ILE A 27 -16.44 -12.11 -3.61
N CYS A 28 -16.52 -12.63 -4.82
CA CYS A 28 -17.79 -12.81 -5.50
C CYS A 28 -18.50 -14.07 -4.99
N ASP A 29 -19.75 -13.94 -4.52
CA ASP A 29 -20.55 -15.09 -4.16
C ASP A 29 -20.86 -15.96 -5.40
N GLY A 30 -20.79 -17.28 -5.25
CA GLY A 30 -21.06 -18.25 -6.32
C GLY A 30 -20.04 -18.32 -7.47
N ARG A 31 -18.95 -17.54 -7.48
CA ARG A 31 -17.83 -17.69 -8.43
C ARG A 31 -16.49 -17.69 -7.70
N LYS A 32 -15.58 -18.56 -8.12
CA LYS A 32 -14.17 -18.46 -7.68
C LYS A 32 -13.56 -17.20 -8.30
N GLY A 33 -13.21 -16.21 -7.49
CA GLY A 33 -12.48 -15.04 -7.96
C GLY A 33 -12.46 -13.90 -6.95
N VAL A 34 -11.46 -13.02 -7.10
CA VAL A 34 -11.32 -11.76 -6.37
C VAL A 34 -11.46 -10.61 -7.35
N VAL A 35 -12.22 -9.58 -6.96
CA VAL A 35 -12.38 -8.34 -7.72
C VAL A 35 -11.73 -7.20 -6.96
N LEU A 36 -10.82 -6.48 -7.60
CA LEU A 36 -10.27 -5.23 -7.10
C LEU A 36 -11.30 -4.11 -7.29
N CYS A 37 -11.59 -3.35 -6.23
CA CYS A 37 -12.51 -2.21 -6.25
C CYS A 37 -11.86 -0.94 -5.68
N ASP A 38 -12.62 0.15 -5.71
CA ASP A 38 -12.24 1.47 -5.16
C ASP A 38 -11.03 2.14 -5.83
N PHE A 39 -11.25 2.55 -7.08
CA PHE A 39 -10.25 3.24 -7.91
C PHE A 39 -10.15 4.75 -7.61
N GLY A 40 -10.72 5.24 -6.50
CA GLY A 40 -10.75 6.67 -6.16
C GLY A 40 -9.37 7.28 -5.90
N SER A 41 -8.43 6.46 -5.44
CA SER A 41 -7.04 6.84 -5.13
C SER A 41 -6.05 6.65 -6.29
N VAL A 42 -6.52 6.12 -7.43
CA VAL A 42 -5.64 5.71 -8.54
C VAL A 42 -4.98 6.92 -9.19
N ASP A 43 -3.67 6.80 -9.46
CA ASP A 43 -2.91 7.83 -10.17
C ASP A 43 -1.85 7.22 -11.10
N ARG A 44 -1.33 8.03 -12.02
CA ARG A 44 -0.33 7.62 -13.01
C ARG A 44 1.01 7.34 -12.37
N ILE A 45 1.71 6.36 -12.94
CA ILE A 45 3.10 6.01 -12.63
C ILE A 45 3.90 5.76 -13.93
N PRO A 46 5.24 5.87 -13.91
CA PRO A 46 6.03 6.41 -12.81
C PRO A 46 5.81 7.92 -12.62
N PHE A 47 6.06 8.41 -11.42
CA PHE A 47 6.04 9.83 -11.10
C PHE A 47 7.43 10.25 -10.60
N GLU A 48 8.09 11.13 -11.36
CA GLU A 48 9.37 11.71 -10.97
C GLU A 48 9.15 12.94 -10.09
N VAL A 49 9.83 12.98 -8.95
CA VAL A 49 9.71 14.06 -7.98
C VAL A 49 10.80 15.09 -8.28
N SER A 50 10.57 15.96 -9.26
CA SER A 50 11.62 16.86 -9.77
C SER A 50 11.75 18.19 -9.01
N SER A 51 10.78 18.50 -8.14
CA SER A 51 10.71 19.80 -7.45
C SER A 51 10.14 19.70 -6.03
N ALA A 52 10.40 20.72 -5.22
CA ALA A 52 9.82 20.83 -3.87
C ALA A 52 8.28 20.87 -3.87
N ARG A 53 7.68 21.42 -4.94
CA ARG A 53 6.23 21.42 -5.11
C ARG A 53 5.67 20.02 -5.35
N GLU A 54 6.35 19.21 -6.16
CA GLU A 54 5.97 17.83 -6.44
C GLU A 54 6.19 16.92 -5.22
N HIS A 55 7.28 17.16 -4.49
CA HIS A 55 7.52 16.55 -3.18
C HIS A 55 6.32 16.76 -2.24
N GLN A 56 5.91 18.02 -2.02
CA GLN A 56 4.80 18.33 -1.13
C GLN A 56 3.48 17.73 -1.65
N ARG A 57 3.21 17.85 -2.96
CA ARG A 57 2.01 17.27 -3.58
C ARG A 57 1.95 15.76 -3.38
N MET A 58 3.06 15.05 -3.47
CA MET A 58 3.10 13.61 -3.27
C MET A 58 2.83 13.25 -1.80
N LEU A 59 3.41 13.97 -0.84
CA LEU A 59 3.15 13.76 0.59
C LEU A 59 1.68 14.01 0.93
N ASP A 60 1.10 15.12 0.44
CA ASP A 60 -0.31 15.45 0.67
C ASP A 60 -1.23 14.39 0.07
N ALA A 61 -0.97 13.99 -1.18
CA ALA A 61 -1.74 12.97 -1.84
C ALA A 61 -1.59 11.59 -1.16
N ALA A 62 -0.40 11.25 -0.65
CA ALA A 62 -0.22 10.02 0.12
C ALA A 62 -1.00 10.09 1.44
N ALA A 63 -1.00 11.25 2.11
CA ALA A 63 -1.75 11.49 3.33
C ALA A 63 -3.26 11.31 3.13
N GLU A 64 -3.79 11.80 2.02
CA GLU A 64 -5.21 11.76 1.66
C GLU A 64 -5.67 10.39 1.13
N PHE A 65 -4.88 9.79 0.22
CA PHE A 65 -5.36 8.67 -0.60
C PHE A 65 -4.81 7.29 -0.20
N CYS A 66 -3.78 7.21 0.65
CA CYS A 66 -3.17 5.94 1.04
C CYS A 66 -3.49 5.59 2.50
N SER A 67 -4.16 4.47 2.75
CA SER A 67 -4.41 3.98 4.11
C SER A 67 -3.09 3.77 4.88
N MET A 68 -2.96 4.43 6.04
CA MET A 68 -1.68 4.54 6.76
C MET A 68 -0.99 3.18 7.05
N PRO A 69 -1.69 2.13 7.51
CA PRO A 69 -1.07 0.82 7.78
C PRO A 69 -0.64 0.03 6.53
N TYR A 70 -1.02 0.49 5.34
CA TYR A 70 -0.68 -0.15 4.06
C TYR A 70 0.21 0.75 3.19
N ARG A 71 0.56 1.94 3.68
CA ARG A 71 1.33 2.95 2.96
C ARG A 71 2.80 2.55 2.87
N ALA A 72 3.37 2.65 1.67
CA ALA A 72 4.77 2.35 1.41
C ALA A 72 5.72 3.37 2.07
N PRO A 73 6.93 2.96 2.52
CA PRO A 73 7.87 3.81 3.23
C PRO A 73 8.28 5.06 2.44
N GLU A 74 8.46 4.95 1.12
CA GLU A 74 8.81 6.04 0.21
C GLU A 74 7.72 7.12 0.08
N LEU A 75 6.49 6.83 0.52
CA LEU A 75 5.39 7.80 0.56
C LEU A 75 5.33 8.61 1.87
N PHE A 76 6.17 8.29 2.86
CA PHE A 76 6.37 9.12 4.06
C PHE A 76 7.52 10.10 3.90
N THR A 77 8.54 9.72 3.12
CA THR A 77 9.73 10.53 2.83
C THR A 77 10.01 10.43 1.34
N CYS A 78 9.47 11.38 0.58
CA CYS A 78 9.49 11.38 -0.87
C CYS A 78 10.61 12.28 -1.39
N ASP A 79 11.85 11.81 -1.48
CA ASP A 79 12.98 12.70 -1.79
C ASP A 79 12.89 13.34 -3.20
N ILE A 80 13.36 14.58 -3.33
CA ILE A 80 13.51 15.22 -4.65
C ILE A 80 14.57 14.46 -5.45
N GLY A 81 14.26 14.12 -6.69
CA GLY A 81 15.04 13.24 -7.58
C GLY A 81 14.65 11.77 -7.47
N SER A 82 13.75 11.39 -6.56
CA SER A 82 13.20 10.03 -6.49
C SER A 82 12.13 9.80 -7.56
N THR A 83 11.87 8.53 -7.86
CA THR A 83 10.79 8.11 -8.76
C THR A 83 9.84 7.18 -8.01
N ILE A 84 8.58 7.59 -7.88
CA ILE A 84 7.51 6.75 -7.36
C ILE A 84 7.02 5.83 -8.48
N THR A 85 6.97 4.53 -8.20
CA THR A 85 6.62 3.49 -9.17
C THR A 85 5.50 2.60 -8.64
N ALA A 86 5.12 1.57 -9.42
CA ALA A 86 4.18 0.53 -9.00
C ALA A 86 4.64 -0.25 -7.75
N ALA A 87 5.90 -0.09 -7.32
CA ALA A 87 6.43 -0.71 -6.10
C ALA A 87 5.63 -0.35 -4.83
N ILE A 88 5.00 0.83 -4.80
CA ILE A 88 4.14 1.24 -3.67
C ILE A 88 2.98 0.27 -3.45
N ASP A 89 2.38 -0.23 -4.52
CA ASP A 89 1.29 -1.21 -4.45
C ASP A 89 1.82 -2.60 -4.06
N LEU A 90 3.08 -2.93 -4.42
CA LEU A 90 3.70 -4.19 -4.01
C LEU A 90 3.94 -4.24 -2.50
N TRP A 91 4.33 -3.10 -1.90
CA TRP A 91 4.39 -2.97 -0.45
C TRP A 91 3.02 -3.19 0.20
N SER A 92 2.00 -2.50 -0.30
CA SER A 92 0.63 -2.66 0.20
C SER A 92 0.10 -4.09 0.04
N LEU A 93 0.46 -4.79 -1.05
CA LEU A 93 0.16 -6.22 -1.23
C LEU A 93 0.89 -7.10 -0.20
N GLY A 94 2.12 -6.77 0.17
CA GLY A 94 2.82 -7.44 1.27
C GLY A 94 2.08 -7.29 2.60
N CYS A 95 1.59 -6.08 2.89
CA CYS A 95 0.74 -5.82 4.06
C CYS A 95 -0.60 -6.56 3.99
N CYS A 96 -1.23 -6.65 2.80
CA CYS A 96 -2.44 -7.46 2.60
C CYS A 96 -2.19 -8.94 2.84
N LEU A 97 -1.08 -9.49 2.33
CA LEU A 97 -0.72 -10.90 2.55
C LEU A 97 -0.52 -11.19 4.03
N TYR A 98 0.17 -10.29 4.74
CA TYR A 98 0.30 -10.36 6.18
C TYR A 98 -1.08 -10.36 6.86
N ALA A 99 -1.97 -9.44 6.50
CA ALA A 99 -3.32 -9.36 7.07
C ALA A 99 -4.18 -10.59 6.79
N LEU A 100 -4.00 -11.25 5.64
CA LEU A 100 -4.68 -12.51 5.34
C LEU A 100 -4.20 -13.67 6.22
N CYS A 101 -2.93 -13.65 6.65
CA CYS A 101 -2.37 -14.67 7.52
C CYS A 101 -2.63 -14.39 9.01
N TYR A 102 -2.67 -13.11 9.39
CA TYR A 102 -2.62 -12.71 10.80
C TYR A 102 -3.83 -11.89 11.27
N PHE A 103 -4.84 -11.69 10.41
CA PHE A 103 -6.06 -10.92 10.66
C PHE A 103 -5.87 -9.44 11.05
N GLN A 104 -4.66 -8.92 10.92
CA GLN A 104 -4.28 -7.53 11.14
C GLN A 104 -3.12 -7.17 10.21
N SER A 105 -2.95 -5.91 9.84
CA SER A 105 -1.77 -5.45 9.12
C SER A 105 -0.51 -5.52 9.99
N PRO A 106 0.70 -5.51 9.41
CA PRO A 106 1.94 -5.52 10.20
C PRO A 106 2.14 -4.22 11.01
N PHE A 107 1.33 -3.19 10.76
CA PHE A 107 1.46 -1.87 11.38
C PHE A 107 0.21 -1.43 12.16
N ASP A 108 -0.85 -2.23 12.23
CA ASP A 108 -2.09 -1.86 12.95
C ASP A 108 -1.80 -1.63 14.44
N ALA A 109 -1.08 -2.53 15.11
CA ALA A 109 -0.71 -2.36 16.52
C ALA A 109 0.19 -1.12 16.77
N VAL A 110 0.99 -0.71 15.79
CA VAL A 110 1.78 0.53 15.86
C VAL A 110 0.84 1.72 15.76
N TYR A 111 -0.10 1.68 14.81
CA TYR A 111 -1.08 2.71 14.56
C TYR A 111 -2.00 2.96 15.76
N GLU A 112 -2.58 1.90 16.31
CA GLU A 112 -3.53 1.95 17.43
C GLU A 112 -2.90 2.51 18.70
N LYS A 113 -1.60 2.25 18.91
CA LYS A 113 -0.82 2.81 20.03
C LYS A 113 -0.42 4.27 19.82
N GLY A 114 -0.78 4.87 18.68
CA GLY A 114 -0.37 6.23 18.32
C GLY A 114 1.11 6.38 18.02
N ASN A 115 1.81 5.28 17.73
CA ASN A 115 3.22 5.31 17.38
C ASN A 115 3.40 5.67 15.89
N SER A 116 4.61 6.12 15.54
CA SER A 116 4.91 6.51 14.16
C SER A 116 5.02 5.30 13.23
N ILE A 117 4.02 5.12 12.36
CA ILE A 117 4.08 4.11 11.27
C ILE A 117 5.24 4.40 10.33
N ALA A 118 5.53 5.68 10.04
CA ALA A 118 6.65 6.05 9.17
C ALA A 118 7.97 5.45 9.67
N LEU A 119 8.24 5.57 10.98
CA LEU A 119 9.44 4.98 11.59
C LEU A 119 9.39 3.45 11.59
N ALA A 120 8.22 2.85 11.82
CA ALA A 120 8.08 1.40 11.81
C ALA A 120 8.31 0.79 10.41
N ALA A 121 7.74 1.40 9.37
CA ALA A 121 7.87 0.97 7.97
C ALA A 121 9.30 1.15 7.43
N GLN A 122 10.04 2.14 7.92
CA GLN A 122 11.44 2.40 7.56
C GLN A 122 12.44 1.67 8.47
N SER A 123 11.97 1.02 9.53
CA SER A 123 12.85 0.37 10.49
C SER A 123 13.48 -0.88 9.86
N PRO A 124 14.80 -1.10 10.05
CA PRO A 124 15.42 -2.38 9.71
C PRO A 124 14.98 -3.52 10.65
N ASN A 125 14.16 -3.22 11.66
CA ASN A 125 13.63 -4.21 12.59
C ASN A 125 12.75 -5.23 11.86
N LYS A 126 12.76 -6.45 12.39
CA LYS A 126 12.00 -7.57 11.87
C LYS A 126 10.51 -7.31 12.05
N ILE A 127 9.72 -7.43 10.99
CA ILE A 127 8.26 -7.56 11.08
C ILE A 127 7.96 -8.73 12.03
N ASP A 128 7.09 -8.51 13.02
CA ASP A 128 6.68 -9.58 13.92
C ASP A 128 5.73 -10.51 13.18
N TYR A 129 5.91 -11.82 13.36
CA TYR A 129 5.06 -12.84 12.74
C TYR A 129 4.52 -13.72 13.86
N PRO A 130 3.29 -13.47 14.34
CA PRO A 130 2.79 -14.18 15.49
C PRO A 130 2.68 -15.68 15.19
N LYS A 131 3.09 -16.52 16.14
CA LYS A 131 3.21 -17.97 15.96
C LYS A 131 1.89 -18.73 16.13
N ASP A 132 0.90 -18.11 16.77
CA ASP A 132 -0.32 -18.76 17.27
C ASP A 132 -1.61 -18.14 16.70
N VAL A 133 -1.58 -17.70 15.44
CA VAL A 133 -2.77 -17.16 14.75
C VAL A 133 -3.51 -18.31 14.05
N PRO A 134 -4.86 -18.33 14.04
CA PRO A 134 -5.68 -19.47 13.58
C PRO A 134 -5.37 -20.00 12.18
#